data_AF-A0A965YZ95-F1
#
_entry.id   AF-A0A965YZ95-F1
#
_cell.length_a   1.000
_cell.length_b   1.000
_cell.length_c   1.000
_cell.angle_alpha   90.00
_cell.angle_beta   90.00
_cell.angle_gamma   90.00
#
_symmetry.space_group_name_H-M   'P 1'
#
loop_
_entity.id
_entity.type
_entity.pdbx_description
1 polymer ?
#
loop_
_entity_poly.entity_id
_entity_poly.type
_entity_poly.pdbx_seq_one_letter_code
_entity_poly.pdbx_strand_id
1 'polypeptide(L)' 'HAVKRHYGVKTDRYKLIHFYDDIDVWELYDLETDPAEMHNLYGAEGYEEITSGLHEELKRLQEQYDDPIRF' A
#
# COMPACT_ATOMS: atom_id res chain seq x y z
N HIS A 1 13.41 13.11 13.74
CA HIS A 1 12.83 12.07 12.89
C HIS A 1 11.57 12.64 12.26
N ALA A 2 11.56 12.85 10.95
CA ALA A 2 10.37 13.22 10.20
C ALA A 2 9.98 11.99 9.37
N VAL A 3 8.97 11.25 9.83
CA VAL A 3 8.39 10.15 9.07
C VAL A 3 7.39 10.78 8.10
N LYS A 4 7.52 10.48 6.80
CA LYS A 4 6.58 10.95 5.78
C LYS A 4 5.19 10.42 6.08
N ARG A 5 4.16 11.24 5.89
CA ARG A 5 2.78 10.79 6.07
C ARG A 5 2.46 9.75 5.01
N HIS A 6 1.81 8.68 5.44
CA HIS A 6 1.39 7.60 4.60
C HIS A 6 0.15 6.94 5.15
N TYR A 7 -0.62 6.32 4.27
CA TYR A 7 -1.64 5.34 4.60
C TYR A 7 -1.41 4.10 3.77
N GLY A 8 -2.12 3.03 4.06
CA GLY A 8 -1.94 1.78 3.35
C GLY A 8 -2.78 0.66 3.93
N VAL A 9 -2.72 -0.49 3.29
CA VAL A 9 -3.36 -1.72 3.75
C VAL A 9 -2.31 -2.82 3.90
N LYS A 10 -2.46 -3.61 4.96
CA LYS A 10 -1.66 -4.79 5.21
C LYS A 10 -2.58 -6.00 5.30
N THR A 11 -2.30 -7.01 4.49
CA THR A 11 -2.87 -8.35 4.57
C THR A 11 -1.86 -9.31 5.20
N ASP A 12 -2.21 -10.59 5.29
CA ASP A 12 -1.29 -11.61 5.82
C ASP A 12 -0.01 -11.74 4.99
N ARG A 13 -0.11 -11.55 3.66
CA ARG A 13 1.01 -11.72 2.73
C ARG A 13 1.50 -10.43 2.10
N TYR A 14 0.62 -9.50 1.75
CA TYR A 14 1.02 -8.30 1.02
C TYR A 14 0.75 -7.03 1.82
N LYS A 15 1.59 -6.03 1.58
CA LYS A 15 1.43 -4.68 2.13
C LYS A 15 1.51 -3.65 1.02
N LEU A 16 0.51 -2.79 0.95
CA LEU A 16 0.42 -1.66 0.03
C LEU A 16 0.49 -0.36 0.84
N ILE A 17 1.36 0.57 0.46
CA ILE A 17 1.58 1.84 1.15
C ILE A 17 1.53 2.98 0.13
N HIS A 18 0.89 4.08 0.50
CA HIS A 18 0.91 5.33 -0.24
C HIS A 18 1.48 6.46 0.60
N PHE A 19 2.56 7.07 0.12
CA PHE A 19 3.08 8.33 0.65
C PHE A 19 2.49 9.47 -0.17
N TYR A 20 1.87 10.46 0.49
CA TYR A 20 0.97 11.43 -0.18
C TYR A 20 1.17 12.91 0.21
N ASP A 21 2.06 13.24 1.14
CA ASP A 21 2.22 14.61 1.65
C ASP A 21 3.18 15.44 0.78
N ASP A 22 4.45 15.04 0.76
CA ASP A 22 5.51 15.72 0.02
C ASP A 22 6.00 14.95 -1.22
N ILE A 23 5.49 13.73 -1.39
CA ILE A 23 5.70 12.84 -2.54
C ILE A 23 4.39 12.10 -2.80
N ASP A 24 4.18 11.65 -4.04
CA ASP A 24 3.04 10.84 -4.49
C ASP A 24 3.59 9.50 -5.00
N VAL A 25 3.79 8.55 -4.08
CA VAL A 25 4.51 7.29 -4.34
C VAL A 25 3.79 6.12 -3.69
N TRP A 26 3.56 5.10 -4.49
CA TRP A 26 3.05 3.81 -4.05
C TRP A 26 4.16 2.78 -3.89
N GLU A 27 4.04 1.97 -2.85
CA GLU A 27 4.93 0.85 -2.58
C GLU A 27 4.12 -0.42 -2.29
N LEU A 28 4.55 -1.54 -2.86
CA LEU A 28 3.98 -2.87 -2.63
C LEU A 28 5.08 -3.83 -2.18
N TYR A 29 4.83 -4.57 -1.11
CA TYR A 29 5.76 -5.57 -0.57
C TYR A 29 5.06 -6.92 -0.40
N ASP A 30 5.74 -8.00 -0.79
CA ASP A 30 5.36 -9.38 -0.47
C ASP A 30 6.09 -9.77 0.82
N LEU A 31 5.37 -9.78 1.94
CA LEU A 31 5.90 -10.06 3.28
C LEU A 31 6.30 -11.53 3.49
N GLU A 32 5.85 -12.44 2.63
CA GLU A 32 6.25 -13.86 2.69
C GLU A 32 7.65 -14.04 2.12
N THR A 33 7.94 -13.38 1.00
CA THR A 33 9.23 -13.49 0.30
C THR A 33 10.22 -12.40 0.68
N ASP A 34 9.74 -11.24 1.09
CA ASP A 34 10.50 -10.06 1.51
C ASP A 34 9.96 -9.49 2.85
N PRO A 35 10.17 -10.22 3.97
CA PRO A 35 9.73 -9.79 5.29
C PRO A 35 10.44 -8.52 5.79
N ALA A 36 11.54 -8.12 5.14
CA ALA A 36 12.30 -6.92 5.46
C ALA A 36 11.85 -5.70 4.64
N GLU A 37 10.87 -5.84 3.74
CA GLU A 37 10.27 -4.75 2.95
C GLU A 37 11.34 -3.98 2.15
N MET A 38 12.31 -4.70 1.58
CA MET A 38 13.45 -4.15 0.84
C MET A 38 13.17 -3.96 -0.65
N HIS A 39 12.18 -4.67 -1.20
CA HIS A 39 11.89 -4.75 -2.63
C HIS A 39 10.49 -4.23 -2.94
N ASN A 40 10.40 -3.01 -3.47
CA ASN A 40 9.13 -2.46 -3.96
C ASN A 40 8.72 -3.17 -5.26
N LEU A 41 7.56 -3.84 -5.21
CA LEU A 41 6.94 -4.59 -6.31
C LEU A 41 5.82 -3.81 -7.01
N TYR A 42 5.58 -2.56 -6.63
CA TYR A 42 4.51 -1.76 -7.22
C TYR A 42 4.82 -1.48 -8.70
N GLY A 43 3.91 -1.91 -9.59
CA GLY A 43 4.10 -1.83 -11.04
C GLY A 43 5.02 -2.91 -11.63
N ALA A 44 5.46 -3.90 -10.83
CA ALA A 44 6.15 -5.07 -11.34
C ALA A 44 5.18 -6.00 -12.10
N GLU A 45 5.66 -6.58 -13.20
CA GLU A 45 4.89 -7.54 -14.00
C GLU A 45 4.48 -8.75 -13.16
N GLY A 46 3.20 -9.11 -13.22
CA GLY A 46 2.61 -10.22 -12.45
C GLY A 46 2.03 -9.81 -11.09
N TYR A 47 2.15 -8.56 -10.68
CA TYR A 47 1.60 -8.04 -9.42
C TYR A 47 0.43 -7.06 -9.64
N GLU A 48 -0.04 -6.88 -10.87
CA GLU A 48 -1.10 -5.92 -11.21
C GLU A 48 -2.43 -6.30 -10.56
N GLU A 49 -2.82 -7.57 -10.62
CA GLU A 49 -4.07 -8.05 -10.00
C GLU A 49 -4.03 -7.92 -8.47
N ILE A 50 -2.88 -8.26 -7.87
CA ILE A 50 -2.65 -8.12 -6.43
C ILE A 50 -2.75 -6.66 -6.02
N THR A 51 -2.09 -5.77 -6.76
CA THR A 51 -2.12 -4.32 -6.52
C THR A 51 -3.54 -3.79 -6.61
N SER A 52 -4.29 -4.20 -7.64
CA SER A 52 -5.69 -3.79 -7.81
C SER A 52 -6.57 -4.25 -6.65
N GLY A 53 -6.45 -5.51 -6.22
CA GLY A 53 -7.21 -6.04 -5.09
C GLY A 53 -6.89 -5.31 -3.77
N LEU A 54 -5.62 -4.95 -3.56
CA LEU A 54 -5.22 -4.18 -2.38
C LEU A 54 -5.72 -2.73 -2.42
N HIS A 55 -5.79 -2.10 -3.60
CA HIS A 55 -6.43 -0.77 -3.73
C HIS A 55 -7.92 -0.82 -3.40
N GLU A 56 -8.64 -1.84 -3.90
CA GLU A 56 -10.05 -2.04 -3.58
C GLU A 56 -10.26 -2.24 -2.08
N GLU A 57 -9.44 -3.08 -1.46
CA GLU A 57 -9.50 -3.31 -0.01
C GLU A 57 -9.18 -2.04 0.78
N LEU A 58 -8.15 -1.29 0.38
CA LEU A 58 -7.81 -0.01 1.00
C LEU A 58 -8.99 0.97 0.92
N LYS A 59 -9.61 1.09 -0.25
CA LYS A 59 -10.79 1.94 -0.44
C LYS A 59 -11.96 1.48 0.45
N ARG A 60 -12.21 0.18 0.51
CA ARG A 60 -13.24 -0.40 1.40
C ARG A 60 -13.00 -0.04 2.85
N LEU A 61 -11.74 -0.13 3.32
CA LEU A 61 -11.37 0.22 4.68
C LEU A 61 -11.48 1.73 4.94
N GLN A 62 -11.07 2.58 4.00
CA GLN A 62 -11.24 4.03 4.10
C GLN A 62 -12.72 4.42 4.21
N GLU A 63 -13.61 3.78 3.43
CA GLU A 63 -15.06 3.97 3.55
C GLU A 63 -15.60 3.45 4.89
N GLN A 64 -15.13 2.27 5.34
CA GLN A 64 -15.57 1.66 6.59
C GLN A 64 -15.22 2.49 7.82
N TYR A 65 -14.03 3.10 7.85
CA TYR A 65 -13.54 3.90 8.96
C TYR A 65 -13.82 5.41 8.81
N ASP A 66 -14.56 5.79 7.77
CA ASP A 66 -14.83 7.19 7.40
C ASP A 66 -13.56 8.05 7.35
N ASP A 67 -12.51 7.50 6.73
CA ASP A 67 -11.22 8.15 6.63
C ASP A 67 -11.36 9.41 5.74
N PRO A 68 -10.99 10.60 6.25
CA PRO A 68 -11.04 11.84 5.48
C PRO A 68 -9.96 11.89 4.38
N ILE A 69 -8.95 11.01 4.42
CA ILE A 69 -7.87 10.94 3.45
C ILE A 69 -8.19 9.83 2.44
N ARG A 70 -8.51 10.23 1.20
CA ARG A 70 -8.88 9.35 0.09
C ARG A 70 -8.04 9.73 -1.14
N PHE A 71 -7.69 8.74 -1.97
CA PHE A 71 -7.01 8.93 -3.26
C PHE A 71 -7.98 8.82 -4.43
#